data_AF-A0A7X6AQW9-F1
#
_entry.id   AF-A0A7X6AQW9-F1
#
_cell.length_a   1.000
_cell.length_b   1.000
_cell.length_c   1.000
_cell.angle_alpha   90.00
_cell.angle_beta   90.00
_cell.angle_gamma   90.00
#
_symmetry.space_group_name_H-M   'P 1'
#
loop_
_entity.id
_entity.type
_entity.pdbx_description
1 polymer ?
#
loop_
_entity_poly.entity_id
_entity_poly.type
_entity_poly.pdbx_seq_one_letter_code
_entity_poly.pdbx_strand_id
1 'polypeptide(L)'
;VLLAALLVSDAQVELAGTDDRPLPDVLRDGVPEGALITAVTIDPSGQGAVAATGRTPGDVPIVAAVARRRGDGEIVSALTGVGDVPSLHDPAPQLAPPADFRGSSEYRLELARVLHDRATGAVR
;
A
#
# COMPACT_ATOMS: atom_id res chain seq x y z
N VAL A 1 4.53 4.11 1.89
CA VAL A 1 4.82 2.80 2.52
C VAL A 1 3.82 2.46 3.61
N LEU A 2 3.63 3.30 4.64
CA LEU A 2 2.68 3.03 5.74
C LEU A 2 1.28 2.63 5.26
N LEU A 3 0.65 3.42 4.41
CA LEU A 3 -0.69 3.12 3.89
C LEU A 3 -0.77 1.77 3.15
N ALA A 4 0.27 1.37 2.42
CA ALA A 4 0.33 0.03 1.81
C ALA A 4 0.47 -1.08 2.87
N ALA A 5 1.23 -0.84 3.95
CA ALA A 5 1.31 -1.78 5.06
C ALA A 5 -0.03 -1.94 5.79
N LEU A 6 -0.78 -0.86 5.94
CA LEU A 6 -2.14 -0.90 6.51
C LEU A 6 -3.12 -1.63 5.57
N LEU A 7 -3.02 -1.42 4.26
CA LEU A 7 -3.84 -2.13 3.27
C LEU A 7 -3.67 -3.65 3.35
N VAL A 8 -2.43 -4.15 3.38
CA VAL A 8 -2.18 -5.60 3.49
C VAL A 8 -2.55 -6.18 4.86
N SER A 9 -2.80 -5.32 5.85
CA SER A 9 -3.18 -5.71 7.22
C SER A 9 -4.68 -5.51 7.48
N ASP A 10 -5.48 -5.36 6.42
CA ASP A 10 -6.94 -5.24 6.48
C ASP A 10 -7.42 -4.12 7.42
N ALA A 11 -6.66 -3.01 7.45
CA ALA A 11 -6.84 -1.94 8.41
C ALA A 11 -8.27 -1.37 8.42
N GLN A 12 -8.80 -1.21 9.63
CA GLN A 12 -10.04 -0.48 9.92
C GLN A 12 -9.68 0.90 10.49
N VAL A 13 -10.36 1.93 10.01
CA VAL A 13 -10.16 3.32 10.41
C VAL A 13 -11.34 3.73 11.29
N GLU A 14 -11.04 4.10 12.53
CA GLU A 14 -12.03 4.61 13.46
C GLU A 14 -12.16 6.13 13.31
N LEU A 15 -13.39 6.59 13.20
CA LEU A 15 -13.71 7.98 12.90
C LEU A 15 -14.62 8.58 13.98
N ALA A 16 -14.16 9.61 14.67
CA ALA A 16 -15.05 10.40 15.52
C ALA A 16 -16.03 11.19 14.65
N GLY A 17 -17.32 11.08 14.95
CA GLY A 17 -18.41 11.80 14.27
C GLY A 17 -19.08 11.06 13.13
N THR A 18 -18.66 9.82 12.81
CA THR A 18 -19.26 8.96 11.78
C THR A 18 -18.94 7.49 12.06
N ASP A 19 -19.47 6.56 11.27
CA ASP A 19 -19.12 5.14 11.35
C ASP A 19 -17.68 4.86 10.92
N ASP A 20 -17.07 3.84 11.53
CA ASP A 20 -15.76 3.30 11.17
C ASP A 20 -15.78 2.71 9.76
N ARG A 21 -14.63 2.77 9.06
CA ARG A 21 -14.54 2.34 7.66
C ARG A 21 -13.26 1.55 7.36
N PRO A 22 -13.32 0.56 6.45
CA PRO A 22 -12.12 -0.06 5.92
C PRO A 22 -11.22 0.98 5.24
N LEU A 23 -9.90 0.85 5.41
CA LEU A 23 -8.93 1.78 4.81
C LEU A 23 -9.09 1.95 3.27
N PRO A 24 -9.37 0.90 2.46
CA PRO A 24 -9.59 1.07 1.03
C PRO A 24 -10.70 2.08 0.70
N ASP A 25 -11.75 2.13 1.52
CA ASP A 25 -12.87 3.02 1.31
C ASP A 25 -12.53 4.46 1.73
N VAL A 26 -11.78 4.63 2.82
CA VAL A 26 -11.26 5.95 3.23
C VAL A 26 -10.30 6.53 2.19
N LEU A 27 -9.46 5.70 1.56
CA LEU A 27 -8.57 6.16 0.49
C LEU A 27 -9.31 6.55 -0.78
N ARG A 28 -10.44 5.88 -1.08
CA ARG A 28 -11.28 6.18 -2.25
C ARG A 28 -12.11 7.44 -2.06
N ASP A 29 -12.79 7.54 -0.92
CA ASP A 29 -13.84 8.53 -0.71
C ASP A 29 -13.35 9.76 0.09
N GLY A 30 -12.18 9.63 0.73
CA GLY A 30 -11.67 10.61 1.67
C GLY A 30 -12.27 10.47 3.07
N VAL A 31 -11.74 11.27 4.00
CA VAL A 31 -12.30 11.43 5.35
C VAL A 31 -13.47 12.41 5.26
N PRO A 32 -14.67 12.06 5.78
CA PRO A 32 -15.82 12.97 5.78
C PRO A 32 -15.51 14.31 6.46
N GLU A 33 -16.10 15.39 5.95
CA GLU A 33 -15.93 16.73 6.53
C GLU A 33 -16.39 16.74 8.00
N GLY A 34 -15.54 17.29 8.87
CA GLY A 34 -15.81 17.34 10.32
C GLY A 34 -15.51 16.04 11.09
N ALA A 35 -15.17 14.95 10.41
CA ALA A 35 -14.73 13.71 11.06
C ALA A 35 -13.23 13.75 11.41
N LEU A 36 -12.84 13.03 12.44
CA LEU A 36 -11.44 12.88 12.87
C LEU A 36 -11.05 11.41 12.94
N ILE A 37 -9.94 11.02 12.31
CA ILE A 37 -9.34 9.71 12.52
C ILE A 37 -8.82 9.64 13.95
N THR A 38 -9.40 8.75 14.77
CA THR A 38 -9.01 8.59 16.17
C THR A 38 -8.19 7.33 16.42
N ALA A 39 -8.38 6.29 15.62
CA ALA A 39 -7.58 5.07 15.70
C ALA A 39 -7.51 4.35 14.35
N VAL A 40 -6.53 3.47 14.24
CA VAL A 40 -6.41 2.51 13.14
C VAL A 40 -6.14 1.15 13.75
N THR A 41 -7.02 0.21 13.47
CA THR A 41 -6.94 -1.16 13.98
C THR A 41 -6.50 -2.09 12.88
N ILE A 42 -5.53 -2.97 13.18
CA ILE A 42 -4.96 -3.94 12.24
C ILE A 42 -4.94 -5.33 12.88
N ASP A 43 -4.90 -6.37 12.05
CA ASP A 43 -4.47 -7.70 12.47
C ASP A 43 -2.92 -7.76 12.48
N PRO A 44 -2.27 -7.87 13.66
CA PRO A 44 -0.81 -7.88 13.75
C PRO A 44 -0.19 -9.25 13.41
N SER A 45 -1.00 -10.27 13.14
CA SER A 45 -0.50 -11.62 12.86
C SER A 45 0.16 -11.72 11.48
N GLY A 46 0.83 -12.84 11.20
CA GLY A 46 1.47 -13.10 9.92
C GLY A 46 2.89 -12.55 9.81
N GLN A 47 3.43 -12.55 8.60
CA GLN A 47 4.79 -12.09 8.30
C GLN A 47 4.75 -11.05 7.19
N GLY A 48 5.37 -9.90 7.42
CA GLY A 48 5.43 -8.79 6.47
C GLY A 48 6.82 -8.59 5.88
N ALA A 49 6.89 -8.15 4.63
CA ALA A 49 8.11 -7.66 4.01
C ALA A 49 7.84 -6.39 3.20
N VAL A 50 8.87 -5.57 3.05
CA VAL A 50 8.85 -4.35 2.25
C VAL A 50 10.03 -4.34 1.30
N ALA A 51 9.77 -3.95 0.05
CA ALA A 51 10.79 -3.62 -0.93
C ALA A 51 10.50 -2.25 -1.51
N ALA A 52 11.47 -1.35 -1.52
CA ALA A 52 11.28 0.02 -1.98
C ALA A 52 12.47 0.51 -2.82
N THR A 53 12.22 1.49 -3.68
CA THR A 53 13.27 2.22 -4.41
C THR A 53 13.03 3.71 -4.28
N GLY A 54 14.01 4.42 -3.73
CA GLY A 54 14.10 5.88 -3.67
C GLY A 54 15.43 6.35 -4.27
N ARG A 55 15.60 7.66 -4.52
CA ARG A 55 16.87 8.19 -5.00
C ARG A 55 17.93 8.27 -3.90
N THR A 56 17.47 8.50 -2.67
CA THR A 56 18.29 8.49 -1.46
C THR A 56 17.55 7.73 -0.36
N PRO A 57 18.24 7.26 0.71
CA PRO A 57 17.59 6.59 1.83
C PRO A 57 16.52 7.43 2.55
N GLY A 58 16.60 8.77 2.48
CA GLY A 58 15.64 9.68 3.11
C GLY A 58 14.46 10.08 2.23
N ASP A 59 14.45 9.69 0.94
CA ASP A 59 13.38 10.06 0.01
C ASP A 59 12.10 9.26 0.30
N VAL A 60 10.94 9.87 0.04
CA VAL A 60 9.72 9.11 -0.22
C VAL A 60 10.00 8.19 -1.42
N PRO A 61 9.79 6.86 -1.30
CA PRO A 61 10.08 5.95 -2.39
C PRO A 61 9.36 6.34 -3.69
N ILE A 62 10.06 6.18 -4.82
CA ILE A 62 9.47 6.29 -6.15
C ILE A 62 8.37 5.25 -6.30
N VAL A 63 8.70 4.00 -5.94
CA VAL A 63 7.76 2.88 -5.81
C VAL A 63 8.16 2.07 -4.58
N ALA A 64 7.16 1.51 -3.91
CA ALA A 64 7.37 0.50 -2.88
C ALA A 64 6.29 -0.57 -2.97
N ALA A 65 6.68 -1.82 -2.68
CA ALA A 65 5.79 -2.94 -2.50
C ALA A 65 5.85 -3.40 -1.04
N VAL A 66 4.69 -3.67 -0.47
CA VAL A 66 4.54 -4.32 0.83
C VAL A 66 3.82 -5.63 0.59
N ALA A 67 4.31 -6.72 1.15
CA ALA A 67 3.64 -8.01 1.14
C ALA A 67 3.43 -8.50 2.56
N ARG A 68 2.33 -9.22 2.79
CA ARG A 68 2.04 -9.91 4.04
C ARG A 68 1.58 -11.33 3.72
N ARG A 69 2.19 -12.31 4.38
CA ARG A 69 1.67 -13.67 4.46
C ARG A 69 0.77 -13.80 5.68
N ARG A 70 -0.52 -14.04 5.45
CA ARG A 70 -1.56 -14.23 6.46
C ARG A 70 -1.42 -15.59 7.15
N GLY A 71 -2.15 -15.79 8.25
CA GLY A 71 -2.10 -17.03 9.04
C GLY A 71 -2.59 -18.27 8.27
N ASP A 72 -3.44 -18.10 7.27
CA ASP A 72 -3.91 -19.14 6.34
C ASP A 72 -2.90 -19.45 5.21
N GLY A 73 -1.79 -18.72 5.15
CA GLY A 73 -0.75 -18.86 4.13
C GLY A 73 -0.99 -18.03 2.87
N GLU A 74 -2.11 -17.30 2.76
CA GLU A 74 -2.36 -16.37 1.65
C GLU A 74 -1.33 -15.23 1.68
N ILE A 75 -0.81 -14.86 0.51
CA ILE A 75 0.07 -13.70 0.36
C ILE A 75 -0.70 -12.57 -0.30
N VAL A 76 -0.90 -11.50 0.45
CA VAL A 76 -1.46 -10.24 -0.05
C VAL A 76 -0.35 -9.22 -0.22
N SER A 77 -0.52 -8.30 -1.18
CA SER A 77 0.46 -7.24 -1.40
C SER A 77 -0.20 -5.93 -1.80
N ALA A 78 0.47 -4.82 -1.51
CA ALA A 78 0.06 -3.49 -1.89
C ALA A 78 1.24 -2.69 -2.43
N LEU A 79 0.95 -1.77 -3.35
CA LEU A 79 1.93 -0.94 -4.03
C LEU A 79 1.71 0.54 -3.72
N THR A 80 2.79 1.31 -3.67
CA THR A 80 2.76 2.78 -3.60
C THR A 80 3.53 3.38 -4.76
N GLY A 81 3.15 4.57 -5.23
CA GLY A 81 3.81 5.24 -6.36
C GLY A 81 3.34 4.75 -7.74
N VAL A 82 2.25 3.98 -7.76
CA VAL A 82 1.64 3.35 -8.95
C VAL A 82 0.27 3.94 -9.33
N GLY A 83 -0.11 5.04 -8.68
CA GLY A 83 -1.36 5.78 -8.83
C GLY A 83 -1.40 6.91 -7.80
N ASP A 84 -2.56 7.57 -7.66
CA ASP A 84 -2.76 8.69 -6.71
C ASP A 84 -2.74 8.23 -5.25
N VAL A 85 -3.24 7.03 -4.99
CA VAL A 85 -3.22 6.38 -3.68
C VAL A 85 -2.61 4.98 -3.79
N PRO A 86 -2.08 4.42 -2.68
CA PRO A 86 -1.69 3.03 -2.62
C PRO A 86 -2.85 2.09 -2.93
N SER A 87 -2.56 0.95 -3.57
CA SER A 87 -3.58 -0.03 -3.94
C SER A 87 -3.11 -1.45 -3.62
N LEU A 88 -4.06 -2.31 -3.25
CA LEU A 88 -3.85 -3.76 -3.21
C LEU A 88 -3.54 -4.26 -4.62
N HIS A 89 -2.62 -5.21 -4.73
CA HIS A 89 -2.20 -5.81 -5.99
C HIS A 89 -2.79 -7.22 -6.10
N ASP A 90 -3.98 -7.29 -6.71
CA ASP A 90 -4.80 -8.49 -6.94
C ASP A 90 -5.54 -8.38 -8.29
N PRO A 91 -5.56 -9.41 -9.16
CA PRO A 91 -4.39 -10.06 -9.76
C PRO A 91 -3.67 -9.17 -10.80
N ALA A 92 -4.15 -7.96 -11.07
CA ALA A 92 -3.46 -6.91 -11.82
C ALA A 92 -4.35 -5.66 -11.84
N PRO A 93 -4.34 -4.81 -10.79
CA PRO A 93 -4.97 -3.51 -10.92
C PRO A 93 -4.36 -2.80 -12.15
N GLN A 94 -5.18 -2.13 -12.94
CA GLN A 94 -4.67 -1.32 -14.04
C GLN A 94 -3.87 -0.16 -13.45
N LEU A 95 -2.55 -0.34 -13.38
CA LEU A 95 -1.65 0.63 -12.79
C LEU A 95 -1.46 1.81 -13.75
N ALA A 96 -1.53 3.02 -13.22
CA ALA A 96 -1.32 4.25 -13.96
C ALA A 96 -0.34 5.16 -13.19
N PRO A 97 0.94 4.74 -13.04
CA PRO A 97 1.91 5.50 -12.30
C PRO A 97 2.12 6.88 -12.95
N PRO A 98 2.15 7.97 -12.15
CA PRO A 98 2.45 9.29 -12.68
C PRO A 98 3.94 9.37 -13.08
N ALA A 99 4.23 9.96 -14.24
CA ALA A 99 5.59 10.31 -14.61
C ALA A 99 6.02 11.61 -13.92
N ASP A 100 7.27 11.68 -13.44
CA ASP A 100 7.87 12.92 -12.93
C ASP A 100 9.40 12.89 -13.08
N PHE A 101 10.09 13.86 -12.49
CA PHE A 101 11.56 13.95 -12.51
C PHE A 101 12.29 12.76 -11.88
N ARG A 102 11.59 11.86 -11.16
CA ARG A 102 12.15 10.64 -10.56
C ARG A 102 12.03 9.45 -11.50
N GLY A 103 11.27 9.55 -12.59
CA GLY A 103 11.18 8.53 -13.62
C GLY A 103 9.85 8.53 -14.39
N SER A 104 9.86 7.90 -15.56
CA SER A 104 8.68 7.73 -16.42
C SER A 104 7.66 6.77 -15.80
N SER A 105 6.44 6.76 -16.35
CA SER A 105 5.42 5.76 -16.00
C SER A 105 5.90 4.33 -16.27
N GLU A 106 6.57 4.10 -17.42
CA GLU A 106 7.15 2.79 -17.76
C GLU A 106 8.20 2.33 -16.74
N TYR A 107 9.09 3.24 -16.33
CA TYR A 107 10.09 2.96 -15.30
C TYR A 107 9.43 2.55 -13.98
N ARG A 108 8.36 3.23 -13.59
CA ARG A 108 7.60 2.93 -12.37
C ARG A 108 6.84 1.61 -12.46
N LEU A 109 6.30 1.26 -13.62
CA LEU A 109 5.67 -0.05 -13.84
C LEU A 109 6.68 -1.19 -13.67
N GLU A 110 7.87 -1.06 -14.24
CA GLU A 110 8.92 -2.06 -14.06
C GLU A 110 9.42 -2.13 -12.61
N LEU A 111 9.59 -0.98 -11.94
CA LEU A 111 9.89 -0.97 -10.50
C LEU A 111 8.79 -1.68 -9.70
N ALA A 112 7.52 -1.44 -10.00
CA ALA A 112 6.41 -2.08 -9.30
C ALA A 112 6.48 -3.60 -9.40
N ARG A 113 6.73 -4.14 -10.60
CA ARG A 113 6.90 -5.58 -10.82
C ARG A 113 8.08 -6.14 -10.02
N VAL A 114 9.26 -5.54 -10.15
CA VAL A 114 10.48 -6.02 -9.45
C VAL A 114 10.33 -5.97 -7.94
N LEU A 115 9.73 -4.90 -7.40
CA LEU A 115 9.54 -4.74 -5.96
C LEU A 115 8.45 -5.67 -5.43
N HIS A 116 7.38 -5.89 -6.19
CA HIS A 116 6.36 -6.89 -5.87
C HIS A 116 6.97 -8.30 -5.77
N ASP A 117 7.76 -8.72 -6.77
CA ASP A 117 8.44 -10.02 -6.77
C ASP A 117 9.37 -10.19 -5.56
N ARG A 118 10.13 -9.14 -5.21
CA ARG A 118 11.01 -9.13 -4.03
C ARG A 118 10.23 -9.22 -2.72
N ALA A 119 9.18 -8.41 -2.55
CA ALA A 119 8.42 -8.36 -1.31
C ALA A 119 7.66 -9.68 -1.08
N THR A 120 6.99 -10.20 -2.11
CA THR A 120 6.28 -11.48 -2.03
C THR A 120 7.24 -12.66 -1.84
N GLY A 121 8.39 -12.66 -2.53
CA GLY A 121 9.42 -13.67 -2.36
C GLY A 121 10.01 -13.74 -0.95
N ALA A 122 10.04 -12.62 -0.23
CA ALA A 122 10.57 -12.55 1.14
C ALA A 122 9.60 -13.08 2.22
N VAL A 123 8.32 -13.31 1.87
CA VAL A 123 7.31 -13.85 2.80
C VAL A 123 6.78 -15.23 2.39
N ARG A 124 7.31 -15.82 1.32
CA ARG A 124 7.03 -17.21 0.91
C ARG A 124 7.76 -18.19 1.83
#